data_AF-A0A520XES6-F1
#
_entry.id   AF-A0A520XES6-F1
#
_cell.length_a   1.000
_cell.length_b   1.000
_cell.length_c   1.000
_cell.angle_alpha   90.00
_cell.angle_beta   90.00
_cell.angle_gamma   90.00
#
_symmetry.space_group_name_H-M   'P 1'
#
loop_
_entity.id
_entity.type
_entity.pdbx_description
1 polymer ?
#
loop_
_entity_poly.entity_id
_entity_poly.type
_entity_poly.pdbx_seq_one_letter_code
_entity_poly.pdbx_strand_id
1 'polypeptide(L)'
;MKNLKKSLKFQIISKTFIYGTVISLITSLIIKVFLAKIDGIADIFAGFIISFFLFVDTTLYIFKNIKKINSFKLNLNLIKDLLIISVFFIILNKFFKLNFVLIAVGITITPISVSLLWISFKHNLNYWAEE
;
A
#
# COMPACT_ATOMS: atom_id res chain seq x y z
N MET A 1 -13.93 15.18 -20.24
CA MET A 1 -13.41 13.80 -19.99
C MET A 1 -11.99 13.71 -19.41
N LYS A 2 -10.98 14.45 -19.91
CA LYS A 2 -9.59 14.38 -19.37
C LYS A 2 -9.48 14.77 -17.88
N ASN A 3 -10.20 15.82 -17.47
CA ASN A 3 -10.22 16.29 -16.07
C ASN A 3 -10.90 15.28 -15.11
N LEU A 4 -11.95 14.59 -15.58
CA LEU A 4 -12.64 13.56 -14.79
C LEU A 4 -11.75 12.34 -14.50
N LYS A 5 -11.00 11.86 -15.52
CA LYS A 5 -10.04 10.75 -15.35
C LYS A 5 -8.86 11.12 -14.44
N LYS A 6 -8.43 12.39 -14.47
CA LYS A 6 -7.35 12.88 -13.60
C LYS A 6 -7.80 12.96 -12.13
N SER A 7 -9.04 13.40 -11.90
CA SER A 7 -9.69 13.43 -10.59
C SER A 7 -9.83 12.03 -9.98
N LEU A 8 -10.31 11.03 -10.74
CA LEU A 8 -10.45 9.66 -10.26
C LEU A 8 -9.13 9.00 -9.85
N LYS A 9 -8.06 9.19 -10.65
CA LYS A 9 -6.73 8.67 -10.30
C LYS A 9 -6.21 9.25 -8.99
N PHE A 10 -6.39 10.56 -8.81
CA PHE A 10 -5.96 11.25 -7.60
C PHE A 10 -6.75 10.77 -6.37
N GLN A 11 -8.08 10.64 -6.50
CA GLN A 11 -8.94 10.12 -5.44
C GLN A 11 -8.58 8.70 -5.01
N ILE A 12 -8.17 7.84 -5.95
CA ILE A 12 -7.76 6.46 -5.64
C ILE A 12 -6.46 6.45 -4.86
N ILE A 13 -5.43 7.16 -5.35
CA ILE A 13 -4.13 7.25 -4.67
C ILE A 13 -4.30 7.83 -3.26
N SER A 14 -5.07 8.92 -3.12
CA SER A 14 -5.27 9.57 -1.83
C SER A 14 -6.06 8.70 -0.86
N LYS A 15 -7.10 7.99 -1.31
CA LYS A 15 -7.85 7.05 -0.46
C LYS A 15 -7.00 5.86 -0.03
N THR A 16 -6.19 5.29 -0.92
CA THR A 16 -5.24 4.21 -0.55
C THR A 16 -4.25 4.70 0.51
N PHE A 17 -3.74 5.93 0.35
CA PHE A 17 -2.84 6.53 1.34
C PHE A 17 -3.53 6.73 2.70
N ILE A 18 -4.75 7.26 2.71
CA ILE A 18 -5.53 7.47 3.93
C ILE A 18 -5.79 6.14 4.64
N TYR A 19 -6.28 5.11 3.92
CA TYR A 19 -6.50 3.79 4.50
C TYR A 19 -5.23 3.18 5.06
N GLY A 20 -4.12 3.25 4.30
CA GLY A 20 -2.83 2.75 4.77
C GLY A 20 -2.30 3.48 6.00
N THR A 21 -2.50 4.79 6.09
CA THR A 21 -2.11 5.61 7.25
C THR A 21 -2.92 5.22 8.48
N VAL A 22 -4.24 5.06 8.35
CA VAL A 22 -5.12 4.63 9.43
C VAL A 22 -4.74 3.24 9.94
N ILE A 23 -4.52 2.28 9.03
CA ILE A 23 -4.10 0.93 9.41
C ILE A 23 -2.74 0.98 10.11
N SER A 24 -1.77 1.75 9.61
CA SER A 24 -0.45 1.91 10.24
C SER A 24 -0.54 2.43 11.67
N LEU A 25 -1.40 3.41 11.92
CA LEU A 25 -1.64 3.94 13.27
C LEU A 25 -2.27 2.90 14.18
N ILE A 26 -3.28 2.16 13.71
CA ILE A 26 -3.95 1.11 14.48
C ILE A 26 -2.96 -0.02 14.82
N THR A 27 -2.22 -0.51 13.83
CA THR A 27 -1.23 -1.59 14.03
C THR A 27 -0.13 -1.16 14.99
N SER A 28 0.32 0.09 14.91
CA SER A 28 1.31 0.63 15.84
C SER A 28 0.76 0.78 17.26
N LEU A 29 -0.50 1.17 17.41
CA LEU A 29 -1.18 1.25 18.71
C LEU A 29 -1.30 -0.15 19.34
N ILE A 30 -1.69 -1.16 18.56
CA ILE A 30 -1.75 -2.57 19.00
C ILE A 30 -0.37 -3.01 19.48
N ILE A 31 0.66 -2.82 18.67
CA ILE A 31 2.04 -3.19 19.04
C ILE A 31 2.47 -2.48 20.33
N LYS A 32 2.18 -1.19 20.49
CA LYS A 32 2.52 -0.46 21.72
C LYS A 32 1.80 -1.01 22.96
N VAL A 33 0.52 -1.38 22.82
CA VAL A 33 -0.28 -1.94 23.93
C VAL A 33 0.20 -3.34 24.33
N PHE A 34 0.51 -4.21 23.36
CA PHE A 34 0.87 -5.61 23.64
C PHE A 34 2.37 -5.83 23.89
N LEU A 35 3.24 -4.99 23.31
CA LEU A 35 4.70 -5.17 23.33
C LEU A 35 5.43 -4.01 24.03
N ALA A 36 4.74 -3.26 24.90
CA ALA A 36 5.08 -2.15 25.84
C ALA A 36 6.51 -1.55 25.91
N LYS A 37 7.56 -2.28 25.54
CA LYS A 37 8.96 -1.87 25.43
C LYS A 37 9.41 -1.43 24.02
N ILE A 38 8.60 -1.62 22.97
CA ILE A 38 9.03 -1.34 21.60
C ILE A 38 8.35 -0.06 21.08
N ASP A 39 9.10 1.05 21.03
CA ASP A 39 8.70 2.25 20.29
C ASP A 39 8.89 2.02 18.79
N GLY A 40 7.89 1.41 18.17
CA GLY A 40 7.93 0.94 16.78
C GLY A 40 7.14 1.76 15.77
N ILE A 41 6.52 2.86 16.19
CA ILE A 41 5.63 3.67 15.33
C ILE A 41 6.39 4.20 14.11
N ALA A 42 7.59 4.76 14.34
CA ALA A 42 8.41 5.32 13.27
C ALA A 42 8.85 4.26 12.25
N ASP A 43 9.18 3.05 12.72
CA ASP A 43 9.60 1.93 11.87
C ASP A 43 8.45 1.41 11.00
N ILE A 44 7.25 1.26 11.58
CA ILE A 44 6.04 0.87 10.83
C ILE A 44 5.68 1.95 9.80
N PHE A 45 5.72 3.23 10.20
CA PHE A 45 5.43 4.34 9.28
C PHE A 45 6.44 4.43 8.15
N ALA A 46 7.73 4.26 8.43
CA ALA A 46 8.76 4.20 7.40
C ALA A 46 8.49 3.05 6.43
N GLY A 47 8.24 1.84 6.95
CA GLY A 47 7.80 0.67 6.19
C GLY A 47 6.65 0.97 5.23
N PHE A 48 5.60 1.60 5.75
CA PHE A 48 4.40 1.97 4.99
C PHE A 48 4.69 3.01 3.92
N ILE A 49 5.32 4.14 4.26
CA ILE A 49 5.56 5.24 3.31
C ILE A 49 6.38 4.76 2.11
N ILE A 50 7.46 4.01 2.39
CA ILE A 50 8.36 3.48 1.36
C ILE A 50 7.61 2.51 0.45
N SER A 51 6.88 1.56 1.04
CA SER A 51 6.08 0.58 0.29
C SER A 51 4.98 1.25 -0.53
N PHE A 52 4.32 2.28 0.03
CA PHE A 52 3.29 3.06 -0.65
C PHE A 52 3.81 3.71 -1.93
N PHE A 53 4.93 4.44 -1.88
CA PHE A 53 5.51 5.06 -3.07
C PHE A 53 5.83 4.04 -4.16
N LEU A 54 6.29 2.86 -3.78
CA LEU A 54 6.63 1.79 -4.73
C LEU A 54 5.38 1.08 -5.29
N PHE A 55 4.27 1.06 -4.55
CA PHE A 55 3.00 0.48 -5.00
C PHE A 55 2.09 1.43 -5.81
N VAL A 56 2.39 2.73 -5.86
CA VAL A 56 1.59 3.71 -6.64
C VAL A 56 1.52 3.30 -8.12
N ASP A 57 2.65 2.88 -8.71
CA ASP A 57 2.70 2.49 -10.12
C ASP A 57 1.91 1.21 -10.39
N THR A 58 1.99 0.23 -9.50
CA THR A 58 1.21 -1.01 -9.60
C THR A 58 -0.29 -0.75 -9.41
N THR A 59 -0.67 0.13 -8.48
CA THR A 59 -2.05 0.57 -8.27
C THR A 59 -2.62 1.27 -9.52
N LEU A 60 -1.83 2.17 -10.12
CA LEU A 60 -2.19 2.85 -11.37
C LEU A 60 -2.28 1.89 -12.56
N TYR A 61 -1.42 0.86 -12.61
CA TYR A 61 -1.46 -0.18 -13.64
C TYR A 61 -2.73 -1.03 -13.54
N ILE A 62 -3.10 -1.49 -12.33
CA ILE A 62 -4.35 -2.21 -12.07
C ILE A 62 -5.53 -1.38 -12.56
N PHE A 63 -5.58 -0.09 -12.17
CA PHE A 63 -6.66 0.80 -12.57
C PHE A 63 -6.76 0.99 -14.09
N LYS A 64 -5.63 1.23 -14.77
CA LYS A 64 -5.61 1.45 -16.22
C LYS A 64 -6.09 0.22 -17.01
N ASN A 65 -5.91 -0.98 -16.46
CA ASN A 65 -6.20 -2.24 -17.13
C ASN A 65 -7.37 -3.01 -16.50
N ILE A 66 -8.21 -2.37 -15.67
CA ILE A 66 -9.34 -2.97 -14.93
C ILE A 66 -10.18 -3.99 -15.73
N LYS A 67 -10.43 -3.72 -17.03
CA LYS A 67 -11.26 -4.59 -17.88
C LYS A 67 -10.52 -5.80 -18.47
N LYS A 68 -9.20 -5.76 -18.55
CA LYS A 68 -8.34 -6.81 -19.12
C LYS A 68 -7.00 -6.84 -18.37
N ILE A 69 -7.04 -7.19 -17.09
CA ILE A 69 -5.83 -7.37 -16.29
C ILE A 69 -5.14 -8.65 -16.77
N ASN A 70 -3.90 -8.51 -17.25
CA ASN A 70 -3.03 -9.66 -17.45
C ASN A 70 -2.37 -10.03 -16.11
N SER A 71 -2.80 -11.15 -15.53
CA SER A 71 -2.31 -11.65 -14.23
C SER A 71 -0.80 -11.89 -14.22
N PHE A 72 -0.20 -12.33 -15.33
CA PHE A 72 1.24 -12.56 -15.42
C PHE A 72 2.03 -11.25 -15.29
N LYS A 73 1.58 -10.21 -16.00
CA LYS A 73 2.22 -8.88 -15.95
C LYS A 73 2.02 -8.19 -14.61
N LEU A 74 0.88 -8.41 -13.95
CA LEU A 74 0.63 -7.93 -12.58
C LEU A 74 1.60 -8.58 -11.59
N ASN A 75 1.74 -9.90 -11.63
CA ASN A 75 2.66 -10.63 -10.75
C ASN A 75 4.12 -10.20 -10.96
N LEU A 76 4.55 -9.99 -12.20
CA LEU A 76 5.89 -9.48 -12.50
C LEU A 76 6.12 -8.09 -11.90
N ASN A 77 5.15 -7.17 -11.99
CA ASN A 77 5.26 -5.85 -11.38
C ASN A 77 5.34 -5.95 -9.85
N LEU A 78 4.50 -6.78 -9.22
CA LEU A 78 4.51 -7.00 -7.78
C LEU A 78 5.85 -7.56 -7.29
N ILE A 79 6.40 -8.58 -7.99
CA ILE A 79 7.71 -9.16 -7.64
C ILE A 79 8.81 -8.12 -7.78
N LYS A 80 8.81 -7.35 -8.87
CA LYS A 80 9.78 -6.27 -9.10
C LYS A 80 9.72 -5.24 -7.97
N ASP A 81 8.52 -4.79 -7.61
CA ASP A 81 8.34 -3.78 -6.55
C ASP A 81 8.76 -4.34 -5.19
N LEU A 82 8.44 -5.60 -4.87
CA LEU A 82 8.88 -6.28 -3.64
C LEU A 82 10.41 -6.45 -3.58
N LEU A 83 11.07 -6.75 -4.71
CA LEU A 83 12.54 -6.83 -4.77
C LEU A 83 13.19 -5.47 -4.52
N ILE A 84 12.65 -4.39 -5.11
CA ILE A 84 13.14 -3.03 -4.87
C ILE A 84 12.96 -2.64 -3.40
N ILE A 85 11.79 -2.91 -2.83
CA ILE A 85 11.49 -2.70 -1.40
C ILE A 85 12.52 -3.44 -0.54
N SER A 86 12.77 -4.71 -0.84
CA SER A 86 13.69 -5.56 -0.06
C SER A 86 15.12 -5.03 -0.10
N VAL A 87 15.63 -4.68 -1.29
CA VAL A 87 16.98 -4.10 -1.45
C VAL A 87 17.09 -2.76 -0.72
N PHE A 88 16.08 -1.90 -0.86
CA PHE A 88 16.05 -0.60 -0.19
C PHE A 88 16.09 -0.74 1.34
N PHE A 89 15.37 -1.72 1.90
CA PHE A 89 15.39 -1.97 3.35
C PHE A 89 16.68 -2.60 3.85
N ILE A 90 17.32 -3.48 3.07
CA ILE A 90 18.65 -4.00 3.41
C ILE A 90 19.65 -2.84 3.53
N ILE A 91 19.58 -1.88 2.60
CA ILE A 91 20.41 -0.68 2.62
C ILE A 91 20.07 0.18 3.84
N LEU A 92 18.80 0.55 4.04
CA LEU A 92 18.38 1.39 5.18
C LEU A 92 18.71 0.78 6.54
N ASN A 93 18.54 -0.53 6.70
CA ASN A 93 18.84 -1.22 7.96
C ASN A 93 20.33 -1.09 8.33
N LYS A 94 21.22 -1.08 7.32
CA LYS A 94 22.65 -0.86 7.53
C LYS A 94 22.97 0.55 8.04
N PHE A 95 22.16 1.55 7.70
CA PHE A 95 22.41 2.96 8.06
C PHE A 95 21.70 3.41 9.34
N PHE A 96 20.48 2.93 9.59
CA PHE A 96 19.59 3.51 10.61
C PHE A 96 19.25 2.58 11.78
N LYS A 97 19.76 1.33 11.79
CA LYS A 97 19.46 0.33 12.84
C LYS A 97 17.96 0.20 13.15
N LEU A 98 17.12 0.32 12.13
CA LEU A 98 15.67 0.26 12.26
C LEU A 98 15.24 -1.17 12.59
N ASN A 99 14.11 -1.33 13.29
CA ASN A 99 13.60 -2.66 13.58
C ASN A 99 13.00 -3.28 12.31
N PHE A 100 13.74 -4.21 11.70
CA PHE A 100 13.36 -4.87 10.45
C PHE A 100 11.98 -5.53 10.51
N VAL A 101 11.60 -6.10 11.67
CA VAL A 101 10.30 -6.74 11.86
C VAL A 101 9.16 -5.72 11.76
N LEU A 102 9.32 -4.57 12.42
CA LEU A 102 8.32 -3.51 12.42
C LEU A 102 8.20 -2.82 11.06
N ILE A 103 9.32 -2.66 10.38
CA ILE A 103 9.36 -2.23 8.98
C ILE A 103 8.58 -3.19 8.08
N ALA A 104 8.79 -4.50 8.23
CA ALA A 104 8.11 -5.51 7.43
C ALA A 104 6.58 -5.45 7.64
N VAL A 105 6.14 -5.18 8.87
CA VAL A 105 4.73 -4.89 9.18
C VAL A 105 4.24 -3.64 8.43
N GLY A 106 5.02 -2.55 8.40
CA GLY A 106 4.70 -1.38 7.59
C GLY A 106 4.55 -1.68 6.09
N ILE A 107 5.43 -2.53 5.55
CA ILE A 107 5.41 -2.91 4.13
C ILE A 107 4.11 -3.66 3.78
N THR A 108 3.65 -4.58 4.64
CA THR A 108 2.46 -5.42 4.41
C THR A 108 1.15 -4.64 4.51
N ILE A 109 1.13 -3.50 5.20
CA ILE A 109 -0.06 -2.63 5.28
C ILE A 109 -0.45 -2.07 3.90
N THR A 110 0.52 -1.84 3.02
CA THR A 110 0.27 -1.26 1.68
C THR A 110 -0.55 -2.17 0.76
N PRO A 111 -0.22 -3.46 0.54
CA PRO A 111 -1.08 -4.33 -0.27
C PRO A 111 -2.47 -4.57 0.37
N ILE A 112 -2.58 -4.52 1.70
CA ILE A 112 -3.87 -4.62 2.41
C ILE A 112 -4.75 -3.39 2.10
N SER A 113 -4.19 -2.19 2.18
CA SER A 113 -4.95 -0.95 1.92
C SER A 113 -5.41 -0.85 0.45
N VAL A 114 -4.58 -1.30 -0.49
CA VAL A 114 -4.96 -1.42 -1.91
C VAL A 114 -6.11 -2.42 -2.10
N SER A 115 -6.05 -3.58 -1.43
CA SER A 115 -7.09 -4.62 -1.54
C SER A 115 -8.43 -4.18 -0.96
N LEU A 116 -8.44 -3.47 0.17
CA LEU A 116 -9.65 -2.90 0.77
C LEU A 116 -10.30 -1.85 -0.14
N LEU A 117 -9.49 -0.97 -0.72
CA LEU A 117 -9.98 0.01 -1.68
C LEU A 117 -10.59 -0.67 -2.91
N TRP A 118 -9.96 -1.74 -3.39
CA TRP A 118 -10.48 -2.53 -4.51
C TRP A 118 -11.85 -3.15 -4.21
N ILE A 119 -12.02 -3.76 -3.03
CA ILE A 119 -13.31 -4.33 -2.61
C ILE A 119 -14.39 -3.25 -2.57
N SER A 120 -14.08 -2.08 -1.98
CA SER A 120 -14.98 -0.93 -1.94
C SER A 120 -15.35 -0.42 -3.34
N PHE A 121 -14.38 -0.39 -4.26
CA PHE A 121 -14.58 0.08 -5.63
C PHE A 121 -15.41 -0.91 -6.47
N LYS A 122 -15.17 -2.22 -6.33
CA LYS A 122 -15.94 -3.27 -6.99
C LYS A 122 -17.40 -3.27 -6.52
N HIS A 123 -17.62 -3.10 -5.21
CA HIS A 123 -18.96 -2.97 -4.65
C HIS A 123 -19.70 -1.75 -5.22
N ASN A 124 -19.02 -0.61 -5.34
CA ASN A 124 -19.59 0.58 -5.97
C ASN A 124 -19.84 0.40 -7.47
N LEU A 125 -18.99 -0.29 -8.24
CA LEU A 125 -19.23 -0.50 -9.67
C LEU A 125 -20.44 -1.41 -9.96
N ASN A 126 -20.70 -2.41 -9.12
CA ASN A 126 -21.89 -3.26 -9.26
C ASN A 126 -23.19 -2.47 -9.07
N TYR A 127 -23.19 -1.52 -8.13
CA TYR A 127 -24.33 -0.61 -7.91
C TYR A 127 -24.68 0.27 -9.12
N TRP A 128 -23.72 0.54 -10.00
CA TRP A 128 -23.93 1.38 -11.19
C TRP A 128 -24.20 0.56 -12.46
N ALA A 129 -24.19 -0.77 -12.36
CA ALA A 129 -24.53 -1.68 -13.45
C ALA A 129 -25.96 -2.23 -13.34
N GLU A 130 -26.64 -1.96 -12.21
CA GLU A 130 -28.03 -2.34 -11.93
C GLU A 130 -29.03 -1.18 -12.14
N GLU A 131 -28.55 0.00 -12.56
CA GLU A 131 -29.34 1.11 -13.14
C GLU A 131 -29.16 1.15 -14.66
#